data_AF-A0A7V6Q2M1-F1
#
_entry.id   AF-A0A7V6Q2M1-F1
#
_cell.length_a   1.000
_cell.length_b   1.000
_cell.length_c   1.000
_cell.angle_alpha   90.00
_cell.angle_beta   90.00
_cell.angle_gamma   90.00
#
_symmetry.space_group_name_H-M   'P 1'
#
loop_
_entity.id
_entity.type
_entity.pdbx_description
1 polymer ?
#
loop_
_entity_poly.entity_id
_entity_poly.type
_entity_poly.pdbx_seq_one_letter_code
_entity_poly.pdbx_strand_id
1 'polypeptide(L)'
;MAVEPVIIKGTRDGIMIIMDGNTDFEIIKNAIYEKLQNGNGFFDGGMARVKVKNGSLSHEDYLNLEQILKEFNMSLQRQASPRTIIFPGQCRNRILLLKKTVRSGQKISYKGTVVILGDVNPGSEIVATGDILVMGVLRGMAHAGAHGDMSAIVAAFRLQPTQLRIAGIISRPPEDKQEVPQFPEIARLKDKAIIIEPYYQLNFESIKRKREGIK
;
A
#
# COMPACT_ATOMS: atom_id res chain seq x y z
N MET A 1 10.94 -36.21 -5.41
CA MET A 1 11.30 -35.74 -4.06
C MET A 1 10.09 -34.99 -3.52
N ALA A 2 9.49 -35.43 -2.41
CA ALA A 2 8.30 -34.78 -1.88
C ALA A 2 8.63 -33.35 -1.45
N VAL A 3 7.97 -32.36 -2.05
CA VAL A 3 8.11 -30.96 -1.61
C VAL A 3 7.34 -30.84 -0.31
N GLU A 4 8.05 -30.67 0.81
CA GLU A 4 7.37 -30.42 2.08
C GLU A 4 6.58 -29.10 1.99
N PRO A 5 5.26 -29.11 2.24
CA PRO A 5 4.42 -27.92 2.08
C PRO A 5 4.75 -26.83 3.12
N VAL A 6 5.30 -27.26 4.27
CA VAL A 6 5.62 -26.39 5.40
C VAL A 6 6.93 -26.84 6.04
N ILE A 7 7.81 -25.89 6.35
CA ILE A 7 9.06 -26.09 7.09
C ILE A 7 9.03 -25.23 8.34
N ILE A 8 9.23 -25.84 9.51
CA ILE A 8 9.37 -25.12 10.78
C ILE A 8 10.84 -25.10 11.19
N LYS A 9 11.38 -23.91 11.45
CA LYS A 9 12.74 -23.72 11.95
C LYS A 9 12.71 -23.04 13.32
N GLY A 10 13.44 -23.59 14.29
CA GLY A 10 13.67 -22.90 15.56
C GLY A 10 14.52 -21.65 15.39
N THR A 11 14.23 -20.61 16.18
CA THR A 11 14.97 -19.35 16.25
C THR A 11 15.17 -18.96 17.72
N ARG A 12 16.03 -17.97 17.99
CA ARG A 12 16.27 -17.47 19.35
C ARG A 12 15.01 -16.94 20.06
N ASP A 13 14.02 -16.45 19.30
CA ASP A 13 12.81 -15.82 19.84
C ASP A 13 11.53 -16.67 19.65
N GLY A 14 11.65 -17.93 19.20
CA GLY A 14 10.51 -18.80 18.88
C GLY A 14 10.72 -19.56 17.58
N ILE A 15 9.79 -19.52 16.62
CA ILE A 15 9.90 -20.28 15.37
C ILE A 15 9.71 -19.46 14.10
N MET A 16 10.26 -19.96 13.00
CA MET A 16 9.99 -19.49 11.65
C MET A 16 9.26 -20.58 10.87
N ILE A 17 8.04 -20.29 10.45
CA ILE A 17 7.20 -21.14 9.60
C ILE A 17 7.39 -20.67 8.16
N ILE A 18 7.89 -21.55 7.31
CA ILE A 18 8.12 -21.28 5.89
C ILE A 18 7.17 -22.16 5.10
N MET A 19 6.31 -21.56 4.28
CA MET A 19 5.30 -22.29 3.50
C MET A 19 5.23 -21.79 2.06
N ASP A 20 4.66 -22.63 1.19
CA ASP A 20 4.34 -22.26 -0.19
C ASP A 20 2.87 -21.81 -0.28
N GLY A 21 2.64 -20.55 -0.61
CA GLY A 21 1.30 -19.95 -0.70
C GLY A 21 0.50 -20.32 -1.95
N ASN A 22 1.05 -21.15 -2.84
CA ASN A 22 0.28 -21.77 -3.94
C ASN A 22 -0.32 -23.13 -3.52
N THR A 23 -0.01 -23.62 -2.33
CA THR A 23 -0.56 -24.88 -1.79
C THR A 23 -1.88 -24.61 -1.08
N ASP A 24 -2.82 -25.55 -1.15
CA ASP A 24 -4.08 -25.49 -0.40
C ASP A 24 -3.81 -25.28 1.10
N PHE A 25 -4.52 -24.32 1.70
CA PHE A 25 -4.35 -23.97 3.10
C PHE A 25 -4.70 -25.11 4.05
N GLU A 26 -5.64 -26.00 3.72
CA GLU A 26 -5.96 -27.15 4.57
C GLU A 26 -4.77 -28.14 4.65
N ILE A 27 -4.00 -28.29 3.56
CA ILE A 27 -2.77 -29.09 3.57
C ILE A 27 -1.71 -28.43 4.45
N ILE A 28 -1.55 -27.11 4.34
CA ILE A 28 -0.61 -26.31 5.16
C ILE A 28 -0.98 -26.42 6.65
N LYS A 29 -2.26 -26.25 6.98
CA LYS A 29 -2.81 -26.31 8.32
C LYS A 29 -2.54 -27.66 8.98
N ASN A 30 -2.87 -28.75 8.30
CA ASN A 30 -2.63 -30.10 8.82
C ASN A 30 -1.13 -30.34 9.06
N ALA A 31 -0.27 -29.93 8.12
CA ALA A 31 1.17 -30.06 8.26
C ALA A 31 1.75 -29.24 9.43
N ILE A 32 1.22 -28.03 9.67
CA ILE A 32 1.62 -27.20 10.84
C ILE A 32 1.19 -27.88 12.13
N TYR A 33 -0.05 -28.35 12.18
CA TYR A 33 -0.62 -28.97 13.37
C TYR A 33 0.16 -30.21 13.78
N GLU A 34 0.44 -31.13 12.85
CA GLU A 34 1.27 -32.31 13.11
C GLU A 34 2.68 -31.95 13.59
N LYS A 35 3.32 -30.95 12.97
CA LYS A 35 4.68 -30.54 13.35
C LYS A 35 4.73 -29.85 14.72
N LEU A 36 3.68 -29.12 15.11
CA LEU A 36 3.59 -28.50 16.44
C LEU A 36 3.27 -29.53 17.52
N GLN A 37 2.36 -30.47 17.26
CA GLN A 37 2.07 -31.58 18.19
C GLN A 37 3.31 -32.44 18.46
N ASN A 38 4.06 -32.80 17.40
CA ASN A 38 5.30 -33.56 17.52
C ASN A 38 6.42 -32.78 18.23
N GLY A 39 6.26 -31.48 18.41
CA GLY A 39 7.21 -30.60 19.09
C GLY A 39 7.25 -30.74 20.61
N ASN A 40 6.37 -31.54 21.25
CA ASN A 40 6.35 -31.81 22.70
C ASN A 40 6.51 -30.55 23.59
N GLY A 41 5.85 -29.44 23.25
CA GLY A 41 5.93 -28.20 24.03
C GLY A 41 7.24 -27.42 23.89
N PHE A 42 8.16 -27.83 23.01
CA PHE A 42 9.42 -27.11 22.73
C PHE A 42 9.19 -25.67 22.22
N PHE A 43 8.00 -25.40 21.67
CA PHE A 43 7.63 -24.09 21.12
C PHE A 43 6.65 -23.30 22.00
N ASP A 44 6.31 -23.80 23.20
CA ASP A 44 5.36 -23.18 24.11
C ASP A 44 5.82 -21.77 24.55
N GLY A 45 4.92 -20.80 24.51
CA GLY A 45 5.19 -19.39 24.81
C GLY A 45 6.06 -18.66 23.77
N GLY A 46 6.45 -19.31 22.66
CA GLY A 46 7.33 -18.75 21.64
C GLY A 46 6.63 -17.81 20.65
N MET A 47 7.41 -16.97 19.97
CA MET A 47 6.92 -16.12 18.88
C MET A 47 7.10 -16.80 17.52
N ALA A 48 6.02 -16.98 16.77
CA ALA A 48 6.07 -17.48 15.39
C ALA A 48 6.26 -16.33 14.40
N ARG A 49 7.13 -16.54 13.41
CA ARG A 49 7.27 -15.69 12.22
C ARG A 49 6.91 -16.50 10.99
N VAL A 50 6.14 -15.91 10.10
CA VAL A 50 5.71 -16.58 8.87
C VAL A 50 6.44 -16.00 7.67
N LYS A 51 6.95 -16.88 6.79
CA LYS A 51 7.51 -16.52 5.49
C LYS A 51 6.85 -17.35 4.39
N VAL A 52 6.31 -16.68 3.38
CA VAL A 52 5.70 -17.31 2.21
C VAL A 52 6.73 -17.30 1.07
N LYS A 53 7.05 -18.47 0.49
CA LYS A 53 8.03 -18.58 -0.60
C LYS A 53 7.45 -18.13 -1.95
N ASN A 54 6.27 -18.62 -2.30
CA ASN A 54 5.55 -18.31 -3.54
C ASN A 54 4.10 -17.95 -3.22
N GLY A 55 3.47 -17.08 -3.99
CA GLY A 55 2.08 -16.67 -3.76
C GLY A 55 1.90 -15.75 -2.54
N SER A 56 0.70 -15.76 -1.97
CA SER A 56 0.31 -14.91 -0.83
C SER A 56 -0.75 -15.62 0.00
N LEU A 57 -0.75 -15.44 1.33
CA LEU A 57 -1.88 -15.88 2.16
C LEU A 57 -3.04 -14.90 2.07
N SER A 58 -4.26 -15.43 2.00
CA SER A 58 -5.46 -14.62 2.16
C SER A 58 -5.58 -14.09 3.60
N HIS A 59 -6.48 -13.12 3.82
CA HIS A 59 -6.73 -12.62 5.18
C HIS A 59 -7.31 -13.71 6.09
N GLU A 60 -8.18 -14.55 5.55
CA GLU A 60 -8.84 -15.65 6.28
C GLU A 60 -7.82 -16.71 6.70
N ASP A 61 -6.93 -17.12 5.80
CA ASP A 61 -5.86 -18.09 6.09
C ASP A 61 -4.92 -17.59 7.20
N TYR A 62 -4.62 -16.29 7.18
CA TYR A 62 -3.78 -15.68 8.21
C TYR A 62 -4.45 -15.72 9.59
N LEU A 63 -5.77 -15.47 9.65
CA LEU A 63 -6.54 -15.55 10.90
C LEU A 63 -6.63 -16.99 11.42
N ASN A 64 -6.86 -17.95 10.52
CA ASN A 64 -6.86 -19.37 10.85
C ASN A 64 -5.50 -19.83 11.40
N LEU A 65 -4.40 -19.36 10.78
CA LEU A 65 -3.06 -19.65 11.26
C LEU A 65 -2.78 -19.03 12.65
N GLU A 66 -3.25 -17.81 12.88
CA GLU A 66 -3.14 -17.16 14.19
C GLU A 66 -3.91 -17.93 15.27
N GLN A 67 -5.09 -18.47 14.94
CA GLN A 67 -5.87 -19.30 15.87
C GLN A 67 -5.14 -20.59 16.23
N ILE A 68 -4.62 -21.31 15.24
CA ILE A 68 -3.84 -22.54 15.47
C ILE A 68 -2.66 -22.25 16.40
N LEU A 69 -1.89 -21.19 16.13
CA LEU A 69 -0.74 -20.86 16.97
C LEU A 69 -1.14 -20.48 18.39
N LYS A 70 -2.29 -19.84 18.59
CA LYS A 70 -2.83 -19.55 19.94
C LYS A 70 -3.18 -20.82 20.71
N GLU A 71 -3.67 -21.86 20.05
CA GLU A 71 -3.94 -23.17 20.70
C GLU A 71 -2.66 -23.78 21.27
N PHE A 72 -1.51 -23.51 20.65
CA PHE A 72 -0.19 -23.92 21.14
C PHE A 72 0.50 -22.85 22.01
N ASN A 73 -0.26 -21.91 22.59
CA ASN A 73 0.26 -20.82 23.43
C ASN A 73 1.29 -19.90 22.76
N MET A 74 1.26 -19.82 21.43
CA MET A 74 2.20 -19.01 20.67
C MET A 74 1.56 -17.74 20.13
N SER A 75 2.41 -16.74 19.89
CA SER A 75 1.99 -15.48 19.26
C SER A 75 2.56 -15.36 17.85
N LEU A 76 1.73 -14.99 16.88
CA LEU A 76 2.16 -14.75 15.51
C LEU A 76 2.67 -13.32 15.34
N GLN A 77 3.98 -13.17 15.13
CA GLN A 77 4.56 -11.88 14.74
C GLN A 77 4.14 -11.56 13.32
N ARG A 78 3.22 -10.61 13.19
CA ARG A 78 2.84 -10.04 11.91
C ARG A 78 4.07 -9.39 11.29
N GLN A 79 4.68 -10.05 10.31
CA GLN A 79 5.63 -9.37 9.44
C GLN A 79 4.88 -8.19 8.84
N ALA A 80 5.32 -6.99 9.18
CA ALA A 80 4.73 -5.79 8.63
C ALA A 80 5.02 -5.81 7.13
N SER A 81 4.02 -6.24 6.34
CA SER A 81 3.83 -5.69 5.01
C SER A 81 3.96 -4.16 5.12
N PRO A 82 4.56 -3.48 4.12
CA PRO A 82 4.89 -2.05 4.19
C PRO A 82 3.73 -1.32 4.87
N ARG A 83 4.00 -0.72 6.06
CA ARG A 83 2.97 -0.35 7.06
C ARG A 83 1.80 0.33 6.38
N THR A 84 0.79 -0.44 5.98
CA THR A 84 -0.33 0.08 5.21
C THR A 84 -1.30 0.60 6.24
N ILE A 85 -1.29 1.92 6.43
CA ILE A 85 -2.24 2.56 7.34
C ILE A 85 -3.56 2.65 6.58
N ILE A 86 -4.46 1.70 6.84
CA ILE A 86 -5.83 1.66 6.28
C ILE A 86 -6.77 2.29 7.29
N PHE A 87 -7.46 3.36 6.92
CA PHE A 87 -8.46 4.00 7.77
C PHE A 87 -9.89 3.53 7.39
N PRO A 88 -10.67 2.93 8.31
CA PRO A 88 -12.05 2.49 8.03
C PRO A 88 -13.08 3.64 8.12
N GLY A 89 -14.27 3.45 7.51
CA GLY A 89 -15.52 4.17 7.88
C GLY A 89 -16.14 5.14 6.85
N GLN A 90 -17.30 4.76 6.26
CA GLN A 90 -18.11 5.55 5.29
C GLN A 90 -18.41 6.98 5.75
N CYS A 91 -18.14 7.98 4.90
CA CYS A 91 -18.62 9.36 5.00
C CYS A 91 -18.35 10.12 3.69
N ARG A 92 -19.26 11.03 3.29
CA ARG A 92 -19.23 11.81 2.04
C ARG A 92 -18.16 12.93 1.97
N ASN A 93 -17.28 13.03 2.96
CA ASN A 93 -16.15 13.99 3.00
C ASN A 93 -14.94 13.36 3.71
N ARG A 94 -14.29 12.38 3.08
CA ARG A 94 -13.11 11.72 3.65
C ARG A 94 -11.83 12.41 3.19
N ILE A 95 -11.25 13.23 4.07
CA ILE A 95 -9.89 13.77 3.94
C ILE A 95 -9.01 13.16 5.04
N LEU A 96 -7.91 12.54 4.66
CA LEU A 96 -6.85 12.12 5.58
C LEU A 96 -5.75 13.19 5.62
N LEU A 97 -5.62 13.90 6.74
CA LEU A 97 -4.54 14.86 6.96
C LEU A 97 -3.37 14.20 7.70
N LEU A 98 -2.22 14.07 7.04
CA LEU A 98 -0.98 13.56 7.62
C LEU A 98 -0.03 14.71 7.91
N LYS A 99 0.21 15.01 9.19
CA LYS A 99 1.17 16.03 9.64
C LYS A 99 2.59 15.48 9.78
N LYS A 100 3.08 14.77 8.76
CA LYS A 100 4.39 14.11 8.78
C LYS A 100 4.88 13.79 7.38
N THR A 101 6.21 13.66 7.23
CA THR A 101 6.85 13.07 6.05
C THR A 101 6.52 11.58 5.93
N VAL A 102 6.18 11.15 4.72
CA VAL A 102 6.06 9.73 4.36
C VAL A 102 7.42 9.20 3.93
N ARG A 103 7.96 8.25 4.69
CA ARG A 103 9.32 7.72 4.49
C ARG A 103 9.32 6.50 3.57
N SER A 104 10.51 6.15 3.04
CA SER A 104 10.69 4.94 2.23
C SER A 104 10.14 3.69 2.92
N GLY A 105 9.50 2.82 2.14
CA GLY A 105 8.83 1.60 2.62
C GLY A 105 7.48 1.83 3.30
N GLN A 106 7.01 3.07 3.43
CA GLN A 106 5.67 3.35 3.96
C GLN A 106 4.64 3.41 2.84
N LYS A 107 3.47 2.82 3.10
CA LYS A 107 2.33 2.83 2.20
C LYS A 107 1.13 3.47 2.89
N ILE A 108 0.59 4.51 2.27
CA ILE A 108 -0.65 5.16 2.71
C ILE A 108 -1.75 4.70 1.75
N SER A 109 -2.83 4.13 2.29
CA SER A 109 -3.99 3.72 1.50
C SER A 109 -5.27 4.27 2.12
N TYR A 110 -5.99 5.12 1.39
CA TYR A 110 -7.14 5.83 1.92
C TYR A 110 -8.31 5.92 0.94
N LYS A 111 -9.51 5.63 1.45
CA LYS A 111 -10.78 5.79 0.72
C LYS A 111 -11.27 7.23 0.82
N GLY A 112 -10.60 8.14 0.13
CA GLY A 112 -10.91 9.56 0.07
C GLY A 112 -9.72 10.35 -0.47
N THR A 113 -9.66 11.63 -0.12
CA THR A 113 -8.54 12.54 -0.44
C THR A 113 -7.46 12.43 0.64
N VAL A 114 -6.19 12.47 0.25
CA VAL A 114 -5.05 12.47 1.18
C VAL A 114 -4.34 13.83 1.10
N VAL A 115 -4.14 14.47 2.24
CA VAL A 115 -3.37 15.70 2.39
C VAL A 115 -2.17 15.44 3.29
N ILE A 116 -0.97 15.80 2.84
CA ILE A 116 0.27 15.58 3.57
C ILE A 116 0.92 16.92 3.83
N LEU A 117 1.12 17.26 5.10
CA LEU A 117 1.96 18.39 5.52
C LEU A 117 3.39 17.87 5.73
N GLY A 118 4.13 17.81 4.64
CA GLY A 118 5.49 17.28 4.60
C GLY A 118 5.84 16.64 3.27
N ASP A 119 7.01 16.01 3.25
CA ASP A 119 7.55 15.35 2.07
C ASP A 119 7.06 13.91 1.91
N VAL A 120 7.18 13.41 0.68
CA VAL A 120 6.93 12.02 0.33
C VAL A 120 8.20 11.49 -0.32
N ASN A 121 8.95 10.67 0.39
CA ASN A 121 10.30 10.29 -0.02
C ASN A 121 10.29 9.13 -1.03
N PRO A 122 11.40 8.92 -1.77
CA PRO A 122 11.53 7.77 -2.66
C PRO A 122 11.24 6.45 -1.94
N GLY A 123 10.59 5.52 -2.62
CA GLY A 123 10.18 4.22 -2.06
C GLY A 123 8.95 4.27 -1.14
N SER A 124 8.30 5.43 -0.98
CA SER A 124 6.97 5.51 -0.38
C SER A 124 5.85 5.40 -1.42
N GLU A 125 4.69 4.95 -0.98
CA GLU A 125 3.50 4.80 -1.82
C GLU A 125 2.29 5.49 -1.19
N ILE A 126 1.56 6.28 -2.00
CA ILE A 126 0.29 6.89 -1.59
C ILE A 126 -0.77 6.43 -2.58
N VAL A 127 -1.82 5.80 -2.06
CA VAL A 127 -2.98 5.35 -2.83
C VAL A 127 -4.22 5.98 -2.24
N ALA A 128 -4.94 6.76 -3.04
CA ALA A 128 -6.13 7.50 -2.66
C ALA A 128 -7.23 7.24 -3.68
N THR A 129 -8.47 7.04 -3.23
CA THR A 129 -9.62 6.96 -4.14
C THR A 129 -10.06 8.34 -4.65
N GLY A 130 -9.67 9.42 -3.96
CA GLY A 130 -9.85 10.80 -4.40
C GLY A 130 -8.51 11.46 -4.73
N ASP A 131 -8.38 12.74 -4.38
CA ASP A 131 -7.18 13.55 -4.68
C ASP A 131 -6.01 13.25 -3.74
N ILE A 132 -4.81 13.64 -4.17
CA ILE A 132 -3.60 13.64 -3.33
C ILE A 132 -2.99 15.04 -3.35
N LEU A 133 -2.81 15.63 -2.17
CA LEU A 133 -2.18 16.94 -2.00
C LEU A 133 -0.96 16.81 -1.07
N VAL A 134 0.22 17.20 -1.56
CA VAL A 134 1.47 17.15 -0.81
C VAL A 134 1.99 18.57 -0.62
N MET A 135 1.91 19.08 0.60
CA MET A 135 2.49 20.37 0.98
C MET A 135 3.98 20.19 1.27
N GLY A 136 4.71 19.84 0.21
CA GLY A 136 6.12 19.46 0.21
C GLY A 136 6.54 18.88 -1.13
N VAL A 137 7.61 18.08 -1.12
CA VAL A 137 8.13 17.42 -2.33
C VAL A 137 7.59 15.99 -2.44
N LEU A 138 6.98 15.67 -3.58
CA LEU A 138 6.54 14.32 -3.92
C LEU A 138 7.65 13.59 -4.71
N ARG A 139 8.41 12.70 -4.05
CA ARG A 139 9.45 11.85 -4.66
C ARG A 139 9.11 10.36 -4.70
N GLY A 140 8.02 9.96 -4.04
CA GLY A 140 7.52 8.57 -4.01
C GLY A 140 6.58 8.26 -5.18
N MET A 141 5.80 7.19 -5.02
CA MET A 141 4.71 6.84 -5.92
C MET A 141 3.38 7.43 -5.41
N ALA A 142 2.62 8.06 -6.30
CA ALA A 142 1.27 8.54 -6.00
C ALA A 142 0.24 7.93 -6.97
N HIS A 143 -0.86 7.41 -6.43
CA HIS A 143 -2.00 6.88 -7.17
C HIS A 143 -3.28 7.53 -6.65
N ALA A 144 -3.71 8.59 -7.34
CA ALA A 144 -4.99 9.25 -7.08
C ALA A 144 -6.12 8.62 -7.91
N GLY A 145 -7.36 8.80 -7.48
CA GLY A 145 -8.52 8.25 -8.17
C GLY A 145 -8.50 6.73 -8.30
N ALA A 146 -7.89 6.01 -7.35
CA ALA A 146 -7.58 4.57 -7.46
C ALA A 146 -8.78 3.65 -7.74
N HIS A 147 -10.01 4.14 -7.54
CA HIS A 147 -11.26 3.46 -7.90
C HIS A 147 -11.82 3.88 -9.27
N GLY A 148 -10.99 4.45 -10.14
CA GLY A 148 -11.40 4.88 -11.48
C GLY A 148 -11.88 6.33 -11.59
N ASP A 149 -11.65 7.17 -10.56
CA ASP A 149 -11.96 8.60 -10.67
C ASP A 149 -10.92 9.30 -11.56
N MET A 150 -11.29 9.46 -12.83
CA MET A 150 -10.47 10.13 -13.84
C MET A 150 -10.37 11.65 -13.62
N SER A 151 -11.16 12.21 -12.72
CA SER A 151 -11.14 13.65 -12.39
C SER A 151 -10.24 13.99 -11.20
N ALA A 152 -9.68 12.98 -10.53
CA ALA A 152 -8.77 13.15 -9.42
C ALA A 152 -7.47 13.82 -9.86
N ILE A 153 -6.87 14.58 -8.95
CA ILE A 153 -5.61 15.28 -9.16
C ILE A 153 -4.54 14.85 -8.15
N VAL A 154 -3.28 15.04 -8.54
CA VAL A 154 -2.13 14.97 -7.63
C VAL A 154 -1.44 16.32 -7.68
N ALA A 155 -1.34 16.98 -6.54
CA ALA A 155 -0.75 18.32 -6.44
C ALA A 155 0.37 18.32 -5.40
N ALA A 156 1.47 19.00 -5.70
CA ALA A 156 2.58 19.15 -4.76
C ALA A 156 3.30 20.49 -4.96
N PHE A 157 4.09 20.92 -3.97
CA PHE A 157 5.00 22.05 -4.18
C PHE A 157 6.09 21.73 -5.21
N ARG A 158 6.51 20.46 -5.27
CA ARG A 158 7.37 19.93 -6.34
C ARG A 158 6.93 18.51 -6.69
N LEU A 159 6.57 18.27 -7.94
CA LEU A 159 6.24 16.94 -8.43
C LEU A 159 7.49 16.28 -9.03
N GLN A 160 8.12 15.40 -8.24
CA GLN A 160 9.25 14.58 -8.67
C GLN A 160 9.00 13.08 -8.46
N PRO A 161 7.78 12.57 -8.74
CA PRO A 161 7.42 11.22 -8.36
C PRO A 161 8.21 10.19 -9.16
N THR A 162 8.57 9.07 -8.55
CA THR A 162 9.09 7.92 -9.30
C THR A 162 8.03 7.35 -10.25
N GLN A 163 6.75 7.50 -9.89
CA GLN A 163 5.62 7.10 -10.70
C GLN A 163 4.36 7.86 -10.25
N LEU A 164 3.58 8.33 -11.21
CA LEU A 164 2.29 8.96 -10.96
C LEU A 164 1.19 8.15 -11.63
N ARG A 165 0.08 7.92 -10.92
CA ARG A 165 -1.12 7.27 -11.44
C ARG A 165 -2.35 8.09 -11.13
N ILE A 166 -3.24 8.22 -12.11
CA ILE A 166 -4.56 8.80 -11.94
C ILE A 166 -5.54 7.82 -12.55
N ALA A 167 -6.42 7.27 -11.72
CA ALA A 167 -7.30 6.17 -12.10
C ALA A 167 -6.51 5.00 -12.73
N GLY A 168 -6.78 4.64 -13.98
CA GLY A 168 -6.09 3.56 -14.69
C GLY A 168 -4.83 4.01 -15.44
N ILE A 169 -4.54 5.31 -15.51
CA ILE A 169 -3.46 5.85 -16.35
C ILE A 169 -2.18 6.02 -15.52
N ILE A 170 -1.05 5.63 -16.10
CA ILE A 170 0.27 5.66 -15.47
C ILE A 170 1.14 6.63 -16.25
N SER A 171 1.85 7.51 -15.54
CA SER A 171 2.92 8.33 -16.08
C SER A 171 4.20 8.09 -15.29
N ARG A 172 5.31 8.09 -16.01
CA ARG A 172 6.66 8.05 -15.45
C ARG A 172 7.36 9.35 -15.84
N PRO A 173 8.18 9.91 -14.94
CA PRO A 173 8.99 11.07 -15.29
C PRO A 173 9.89 10.74 -16.51
N PRO A 174 10.15 11.70 -17.40
CA PRO A 174 11.13 11.54 -18.47
C PRO A 174 12.51 11.19 -17.91
N GLU A 175 13.34 10.48 -18.68
CA GLU A 175 14.70 10.09 -18.25
C GLU A 175 15.66 11.27 -18.16
N ASP A 176 15.38 12.37 -18.86
CA ASP A 176 16.22 13.56 -18.89
C ASP A 176 16.02 14.45 -17.66
N LYS A 177 17.13 15.03 -17.16
CA LYS A 177 17.12 16.02 -16.07
C LYS A 177 16.51 17.33 -16.55
N GLN A 178 15.18 17.43 -16.46
CA GLN A 178 14.50 18.71 -16.59
C GLN A 178 14.78 19.58 -15.36
N GLU A 179 14.88 20.91 -15.56
CA GLU A 179 14.92 21.85 -14.44
C GLU A 179 13.66 21.67 -13.60
N VAL A 180 13.85 21.58 -12.28
CA VAL A 180 12.74 21.38 -11.34
C VAL A 180 12.07 22.73 -11.13
N PRO A 181 10.77 22.86 -11.45
CA PRO A 181 10.06 24.11 -11.22
C PRO A 181 10.10 24.54 -9.75
N GLN A 182 10.22 25.85 -9.51
CA GLN A 182 10.20 26.43 -8.16
C GLN A 182 8.79 26.82 -7.69
N PHE A 183 7.76 26.46 -8.46
CA PHE A 183 6.36 26.73 -8.17
C PHE A 183 5.58 25.42 -7.98
N PRO A 184 4.44 25.44 -7.27
CA PRO A 184 3.59 24.27 -7.13
C PRO A 184 2.97 23.82 -8.45
N GLU A 185 2.88 22.51 -8.61
CA GLU A 185 2.41 21.86 -9.82
C GLU A 185 1.23 20.93 -9.52
N ILE A 186 0.40 20.74 -10.54
CA ILE A 186 -0.74 19.83 -10.49
C ILE A 186 -0.66 18.87 -11.67
N ALA A 187 -0.66 17.58 -11.35
CA ALA A 187 -0.86 16.50 -12.29
C ALA A 187 -2.36 16.17 -12.37
N ARG A 188 -2.88 16.11 -13.59
CA ARG A 188 -4.27 15.69 -13.85
C ARG A 188 -4.39 14.95 -15.17
N LEU A 189 -5.51 14.28 -15.35
CA LEU A 189 -5.81 13.65 -16.62
C LEU A 189 -6.36 14.67 -17.65
N LYS A 190 -5.80 14.66 -18.86
CA LYS A 190 -6.30 15.37 -20.03
C LYS A 190 -6.06 14.51 -21.27
N ASP A 191 -7.08 14.31 -22.09
CA ASP A 191 -6.97 13.57 -23.36
C ASP A 191 -6.31 12.17 -23.21
N LYS A 192 -6.65 11.46 -22.13
CA LYS A 192 -6.11 10.14 -21.73
C LYS A 192 -4.62 10.11 -21.35
N ALA A 193 -3.96 11.26 -21.27
CA ALA A 193 -2.61 11.39 -20.74
C ALA A 193 -2.62 12.15 -19.41
N ILE A 194 -1.61 11.90 -18.57
CA ILE A 194 -1.36 12.74 -17.40
C ILE A 194 -0.53 13.93 -17.86
N ILE A 195 -1.06 15.13 -17.63
CA ILE A 195 -0.34 16.38 -17.85
C ILE A 195 0.02 17.01 -16.51
N ILE A 196 1.13 17.73 -16.47
CA ILE A 196 1.59 18.48 -15.31
C ILE A 196 1.63 19.95 -15.70
N GLU A 197 0.98 20.80 -14.90
CA GLU A 197 0.90 22.24 -15.13
C GLU A 197 1.06 23.02 -13.82
N PRO A 198 1.49 24.29 -13.87
CA PRO A 198 1.50 25.17 -12.70
C PRO A 198 0.11 25.30 -12.09
N TYR A 199 0.02 25.32 -10.76
CA TYR A 199 -1.28 25.31 -10.06
C TYR A 199 -2.21 26.48 -10.43
N TYR A 200 -1.65 27.63 -10.81
CA TYR A 200 -2.40 28.84 -11.16
C TYR A 200 -2.92 28.84 -12.62
N GLN A 201 -2.49 27.90 -13.46
CA GLN A 201 -2.99 27.76 -14.83
C GLN A 201 -4.29 26.92 -14.89
N LEU A 202 -4.74 26.38 -13.76
CA LEU A 202 -6.01 25.68 -13.66
C LEU A 202 -7.19 26.64 -13.74
N ASN A 203 -7.91 26.59 -14.86
CA ASN A 203 -9.22 27.21 -14.97
C ASN A 203 -10.31 26.22 -14.53
N PHE A 204 -10.73 26.30 -13.27
CA PHE A 204 -11.75 25.42 -12.69
C PHE A 204 -13.16 25.63 -13.28
N GLU A 205 -13.45 26.78 -13.90
CA GLU A 205 -14.76 27.02 -14.52
C GLU A 205 -14.98 26.18 -15.78
N SER A 206 -13.91 25.93 -16.53
CA SER A 206 -13.93 25.06 -17.72
C SER A 206 -14.21 23.60 -17.34
N ILE A 207 -13.81 23.20 -16.13
CA ILE A 207 -13.98 21.84 -15.58
C ILE A 207 -15.41 21.66 -15.05
N LYS A 208 -16.01 22.69 -14.43
CA LYS A 208 -17.41 22.66 -13.96
C LYS A 208 -18.43 22.59 -15.11
N ARG A 209 -18.27 23.39 -16.19
CA ARG A 209 -19.18 23.34 -17.35
C ARG A 209 -19.26 21.95 -17.99
N LYS A 210 -18.14 21.22 -18.02
CA LYS A 210 -18.08 19.83 -18.49
C LYS A 210 -18.74 18.82 -17.55
N ARG A 211 -18.81 19.13 -16.24
CA ARG A 211 -19.50 18.32 -15.21
C ARG A 211 -21.02 18.51 -15.24
N GLU A 212 -21.51 19.69 -15.63
CA GLU A 212 -22.94 20.02 -15.64
C GLU A 212 -23.61 19.88 -17.02
N GLY A 213 -22.85 19.58 -18.08
CA GLY A 213 -23.42 19.38 -19.41
C GLY A 213 -24.01 20.66 -20.03
N ILE A 214 -23.62 21.82 -19.54
CA ILE A 214 -24.08 23.11 -20.04
C ILE A 214 -23.04 23.61 -21.05
N LYS A 215 -23.44 23.65 -22.33
CA LYS A 215 -22.68 24.28 -23.42
C LYS A 215 -22.64 25.80 -23.22
#